data_AF-A0A3B0PZT7-F1
#
_entry.id   AF-A0A3B0PZT7-F1
#
_cell.length_a   1.000
_cell.length_b   1.000
_cell.length_c   1.000
_cell.angle_alpha   90.00
_cell.angle_beta   90.00
_cell.angle_gamma   90.00
#
_symmetry.space_group_name_H-M   'P 1'
#
loop_
_entity.id
_entity.type
_entity.pdbx_description
1 polymer ?
#
loop_
_entity_poly.entity_id
_entity_poly.type
_entity_poly.pdbx_seq_one_letter_code
_entity_poly.pdbx_strand_id
1 'polypeptide(L)'
;MKRKNILKFVSLLGIGSFVMLAAASCTTPVNPTPNPTPNPQPKPDPMPNPDGGMMGGNTNPGNGGGTDNAAQQLADAKAALTTLLNTESEKVGLYSDYANIQDTLVKAYTAAKEISDKSDATLQEVNNAKTKLETAITNAANSKTSFDEKNPELIKAYYALKETLKNEKSNLDSVMAAEFAAIKNNLDSLYQTAKTLVEGTLQPKMGNSPQVEVVNQANTNISNAVSKLETW
;
A
#
# COMPACT_ATOMS: atom_id res chain seq x y z
N MET A 1 -5.94 -59.40 -7.80
CA MET A 1 -5.54 -58.54 -6.66
C MET A 1 -5.90 -57.10 -6.97
N LYS A 2 -6.84 -56.50 -6.20
CA LYS A 2 -7.30 -55.12 -6.35
C LYS A 2 -6.26 -54.15 -5.78
N ARG A 3 -5.87 -53.11 -6.52
CA ARG A 3 -5.10 -51.98 -6.00
C ARG A 3 -5.93 -50.70 -6.09
N LYS A 4 -5.84 -49.93 -5.02
CA LYS A 4 -6.76 -48.91 -4.52
C LYS A 4 -6.64 -47.60 -5.31
N ASN A 5 -7.78 -46.98 -5.62
CA ASN A 5 -7.84 -45.59 -6.09
C ASN A 5 -7.42 -44.65 -4.97
N ILE A 6 -6.33 -43.93 -5.17
CA ILE A 6 -5.94 -42.80 -4.31
C ILE A 6 -6.76 -41.59 -4.75
N LEU A 7 -7.71 -41.22 -3.92
CA LEU A 7 -8.49 -40.00 -4.01
C LEU A 7 -7.56 -38.82 -3.71
N LYS A 8 -7.20 -38.03 -4.73
CA LYS A 8 -6.44 -36.80 -4.55
C LYS A 8 -7.39 -35.72 -4.05
N PHE A 9 -7.19 -35.28 -2.81
CA PHE A 9 -7.77 -34.03 -2.31
C PHE A 9 -7.15 -32.88 -3.09
N VAL A 10 -7.96 -32.22 -3.93
CA VAL A 10 -7.60 -30.94 -4.53
C VAL A 10 -7.69 -29.91 -3.41
N SER A 11 -6.52 -29.48 -2.91
CA SER A 11 -6.39 -28.34 -2.02
C SER A 11 -6.86 -27.09 -2.76
N LEU A 12 -8.07 -26.64 -2.48
CA LEU A 12 -8.64 -25.37 -2.90
C LEU A 12 -8.09 -24.26 -1.98
N LEU A 13 -6.81 -23.93 -2.12
CA LEU A 13 -6.21 -22.75 -1.50
C LEU A 13 -6.33 -21.59 -2.49
N GLY A 14 -7.09 -20.59 -2.06
CA GLY A 14 -7.58 -19.46 -2.85
C GLY A 14 -6.49 -18.74 -3.62
N ILE A 15 -6.52 -18.94 -4.93
CA ILE A 15 -5.93 -18.02 -5.89
C ILE A 15 -6.89 -16.84 -5.96
N GLY A 16 -6.48 -15.68 -5.44
CA GLY A 16 -7.19 -14.43 -5.69
C GLY A 16 -7.20 -14.17 -7.19
N SER A 17 -8.34 -14.48 -7.82
CA SER A 17 -8.61 -14.20 -9.22
C SER A 17 -8.63 -12.69 -9.44
N PHE A 18 -7.55 -12.13 -9.96
CA PHE A 18 -7.61 -10.86 -10.68
C PHE A 18 -8.12 -11.15 -12.08
N VAL A 19 -9.37 -10.76 -12.34
CA VAL A 19 -9.94 -10.76 -13.68
C VAL A 19 -9.26 -9.64 -14.46
N MET A 20 -8.24 -9.97 -15.25
CA MET A 20 -7.77 -9.07 -16.29
C MET A 20 -8.79 -9.08 -17.42
N LEU A 21 -9.60 -8.03 -17.49
CA LEU A 21 -10.51 -7.78 -18.59
C LEU A 21 -9.68 -7.36 -19.81
N ALA A 22 -9.56 -8.26 -20.79
CA ALA A 22 -8.97 -7.94 -22.07
C ALA A 22 -9.89 -7.00 -22.86
N ALA A 23 -9.47 -5.75 -23.04
CA ALA A 23 -10.03 -4.86 -24.04
C ALA A 23 -9.19 -4.99 -25.33
N ALA A 24 -9.78 -5.62 -26.35
CA ALA A 24 -9.21 -5.65 -27.69
C ALA A 24 -9.51 -4.34 -28.44
N SER A 25 -8.45 -3.77 -29.01
CA SER A 25 -8.38 -3.01 -30.27
C SER A 25 -9.20 -1.72 -30.45
N CYS A 26 -8.49 -0.60 -30.68
CA CYS A 26 -8.43 0.05 -32.00
C CYS A 26 -7.61 1.34 -31.90
N THR A 27 -6.59 1.45 -32.76
CA THR A 27 -5.79 2.66 -32.98
C THR A 27 -6.63 3.73 -33.67
N THR A 28 -6.80 4.89 -33.03
CA THR A 28 -7.24 6.13 -33.66
C THR A 28 -6.17 7.22 -33.49
N PRO A 29 -5.96 8.08 -34.50
CA PRO A 29 -4.93 9.11 -34.46
C PRO A 29 -5.25 10.20 -33.44
N VAL A 30 -4.22 10.65 -32.71
CA VAL A 30 -4.29 11.74 -31.75
C VAL A 30 -4.55 13.08 -32.45
N ASN A 31 -5.70 13.68 -32.17
CA ASN A 31 -5.96 15.10 -32.38
C ASN A 31 -5.52 15.85 -31.09
N PRO A 32 -4.75 16.95 -31.16
CA PRO A 32 -4.31 17.65 -29.96
C PRO A 32 -5.52 18.19 -29.18
N THR A 33 -5.69 17.72 -27.95
CA THR A 33 -6.70 18.24 -27.03
C THR A 33 -6.24 19.63 -26.53
N PRO A 34 -7.12 20.64 -26.46
CA PRO A 34 -6.75 21.98 -26.02
C PRO A 34 -6.24 22.00 -24.58
N ASN A 35 -5.21 22.81 -24.36
CA ASN A 35 -4.60 23.10 -23.07
C ASN A 35 -5.67 23.51 -22.03
N PRO A 36 -5.80 22.82 -20.88
CA PRO A 36 -6.72 23.24 -19.84
C PRO A 36 -6.21 24.52 -19.18
N THR A 37 -7.07 25.54 -19.15
CA THR A 37 -6.88 26.78 -18.39
C THR A 37 -6.65 26.48 -16.90
N PRO A 38 -5.73 27.19 -16.22
CA PRO A 38 -5.49 26.97 -14.79
C PRO A 38 -6.76 27.25 -13.98
N ASN A 39 -7.19 26.27 -13.18
CA ASN A 39 -8.27 26.43 -12.22
C ASN A 39 -7.83 27.44 -11.14
N PRO A 40 -8.63 28.47 -10.79
CA PRO A 40 -8.27 29.41 -9.73
C PRO A 40 -8.09 28.69 -8.39
N GLN A 41 -6.99 29.03 -7.70
CA GLN A 41 -6.68 28.57 -6.35
C GLN A 41 -7.87 28.84 -5.39
N PRO A 42 -8.28 27.88 -4.55
CA PRO A 42 -9.31 28.11 -3.55
C PRO A 42 -8.89 29.26 -2.63
N LYS A 43 -9.72 30.30 -2.57
CA LYS A 43 -9.54 31.41 -1.63
C LYS A 43 -9.78 30.86 -0.21
N PRO A 44 -8.92 31.18 0.77
CA PRO A 44 -9.16 30.79 2.16
C PRO A 44 -10.49 31.35 2.65
N ASP A 45 -11.30 30.51 3.30
CA ASP A 45 -12.51 30.96 3.96
C ASP A 45 -12.18 32.07 4.98
N PRO A 46 -12.98 33.14 5.07
CA PRO A 46 -12.75 34.19 6.04
C PRO A 46 -12.82 33.63 7.47
N MET A 47 -11.78 33.88 8.27
CA MET A 47 -11.86 33.68 9.71
C MET A 47 -12.97 34.57 10.29
N PRO A 48 -13.80 34.08 11.24
CA PRO A 48 -14.78 34.92 11.91
C PRO A 48 -14.07 35.97 12.76
N ASN A 49 -14.33 37.24 12.52
CA ASN A 49 -13.91 38.32 13.40
C ASN A 49 -14.90 38.44 14.58
N PRO A 50 -14.43 38.50 15.84
CA PRO A 50 -15.31 38.75 16.97
C PRO A 50 -15.37 40.27 17.22
N ASP A 51 -16.52 40.91 16.97
CA ASP A 51 -17.06 41.94 17.88
C ASP A 51 -18.37 42.57 17.39
N GLY A 52 -19.38 42.48 18.27
CA GLY A 52 -20.25 43.61 18.65
C GLY A 52 -21.36 44.10 17.72
N GLY A 53 -22.62 43.86 18.10
CA GLY A 53 -23.71 44.77 17.74
C GLY A 53 -25.14 44.18 17.74
N MET A 54 -25.93 44.55 18.74
CA MET A 54 -27.35 44.19 18.97
C MET A 54 -28.28 44.53 17.78
N MET A 55 -29.34 43.72 17.57
CA MET A 55 -30.76 44.12 17.71
C MET A 55 -31.76 43.04 17.23
N GLY A 56 -32.62 42.63 18.16
CA GLY A 56 -34.05 42.33 18.04
C GLY A 56 -34.62 41.66 16.78
N GLY A 57 -34.94 40.36 16.90
CA GLY A 57 -35.80 39.65 15.96
C GLY A 57 -36.29 38.32 16.55
N ASN A 58 -37.41 38.35 17.27
CA ASN A 58 -38.10 37.16 17.74
C ASN A 58 -38.72 36.41 16.56
N THR A 59 -38.02 35.42 16.02
CA THR A 59 -38.62 34.24 15.37
C THR A 59 -37.76 33.03 15.63
N ASN A 60 -38.06 32.36 16.73
CA ASN A 60 -37.80 30.94 16.92
C ASN A 60 -38.84 30.14 16.13
N PRO A 61 -38.49 29.40 15.07
CA PRO A 61 -39.13 28.13 14.77
C PRO A 61 -38.31 27.06 15.51
N GLY A 62 -38.94 26.44 16.51
CA GLY A 62 -38.32 25.56 17.49
C GLY A 62 -37.21 24.67 16.95
N ASN A 63 -35.98 24.92 17.39
CA ASN A 63 -35.02 23.85 17.60
C ASN A 63 -34.67 23.84 19.08
N GLY A 64 -35.17 22.84 19.80
CA GLY A 64 -34.82 22.55 21.19
C GLY A 64 -33.34 22.21 21.27
N GLY A 65 -32.50 23.24 21.32
CA GLY A 65 -31.04 23.13 21.39
C GLY A 65 -30.62 22.57 22.73
N GLY A 66 -30.56 21.24 22.83
CA GLY A 66 -30.01 20.54 23.98
C GLY A 66 -30.16 19.05 23.76
N THR A 67 -29.04 18.34 23.65
CA THR A 67 -28.94 16.88 23.46
C THR A 67 -29.08 16.36 22.03
N ASP A 68 -30.17 16.63 21.30
CA ASP A 68 -30.42 15.99 19.99
C ASP A 68 -29.37 16.35 18.93
N ASN A 69 -28.96 17.63 18.88
CA ASN A 69 -27.91 18.08 17.97
C ASN A 69 -26.52 17.52 18.33
N ALA A 70 -26.23 17.35 19.63
CA ALA A 70 -24.94 16.82 20.08
C ALA A 70 -24.82 15.31 19.82
N ALA A 71 -25.90 14.56 20.04
CA ALA A 71 -25.98 13.15 19.72
C ALA A 71 -25.83 12.91 18.21
N GLN A 72 -26.51 13.72 17.38
CA GLN A 72 -26.38 13.65 15.93
C GLN A 72 -24.94 13.94 15.47
N GLN A 73 -24.32 15.01 15.98
CA GLN A 73 -22.93 15.34 15.64
C GLN A 73 -21.96 14.22 16.00
N LEU A 74 -22.14 13.57 17.16
CA LEU A 74 -21.31 12.42 17.56
C LEU A 74 -21.53 11.22 16.63
N ALA A 75 -22.77 10.91 16.28
CA ALA A 75 -23.10 9.83 15.36
C ALA A 75 -22.48 10.06 13.97
N ASP A 76 -22.59 11.28 13.44
CA ASP A 76 -22.00 11.67 12.15
C ASP A 76 -20.47 11.59 12.19
N ALA A 77 -19.84 12.06 13.27
CA ALA A 77 -18.39 11.96 13.45
C ALA A 77 -17.92 10.50 13.50
N LYS A 78 -18.65 9.63 14.20
CA LYS A 78 -18.35 8.18 14.24
C LYS A 78 -18.53 7.51 12.88
N ALA A 79 -19.56 7.88 12.13
CA ALA A 79 -19.78 7.37 10.77
C ALA A 79 -18.64 7.79 9.82
N ALA A 80 -18.19 9.04 9.91
CA ALA A 80 -17.05 9.54 9.13
C ALA A 80 -15.75 8.82 9.50
N LEU A 81 -15.47 8.62 10.78
CA LEU A 81 -14.30 7.86 11.24
C LEU A 81 -14.35 6.40 10.75
N THR A 82 -15.52 5.76 10.83
CA THR A 82 -15.72 4.38 10.32
C THR A 82 -15.47 4.29 8.83
N THR A 83 -15.94 5.28 8.06
CA THR A 83 -15.69 5.35 6.61
C THR A 83 -14.19 5.40 6.31
N LEU A 84 -13.45 6.20 7.07
CA LEU A 84 -12.00 6.30 6.94
C LEU A 84 -11.29 4.99 7.32
N LEU A 85 -11.70 4.35 8.43
CA LEU A 85 -11.17 3.06 8.88
C LEU A 85 -11.36 1.95 7.82
N ASN A 86 -12.47 1.95 7.08
CA ASN A 86 -12.72 0.97 6.03
C ASN A 86 -11.73 1.07 4.85
N THR A 87 -10.91 2.13 4.76
CA THR A 87 -9.86 2.26 3.75
C THR A 87 -8.54 1.59 4.14
N GLU A 88 -8.44 1.03 5.36
CA GLU A 88 -7.20 0.47 5.92
C GLU A 88 -6.48 -0.48 4.97
N SER A 89 -7.17 -1.51 4.46
CA SER A 89 -6.54 -2.51 3.60
C SER A 89 -5.96 -1.91 2.32
N GLU A 90 -6.65 -0.92 1.73
CA GLU A 90 -6.17 -0.23 0.53
C GLU A 90 -4.94 0.62 0.89
N LYS A 91 -5.05 1.50 1.89
CA LYS A 91 -4.00 2.46 2.22
C LYS A 91 -2.75 1.78 2.78
N VAL A 92 -2.88 0.78 3.64
CA VAL A 92 -1.77 0.01 4.20
C VAL A 92 -1.10 -0.87 3.13
N GLY A 93 -1.89 -1.42 2.20
CA GLY A 93 -1.39 -2.27 1.12
C GLY A 93 -0.40 -1.58 0.17
N LEU A 94 -0.53 -0.26 0.00
CA LEU A 94 0.37 0.56 -0.83
C LEU A 94 1.82 0.56 -0.34
N TYR A 95 2.05 0.19 0.93
CA TYR A 95 3.35 0.30 1.59
C TYR A 95 3.97 -1.07 1.92
N SER A 96 3.60 -2.13 1.21
CA SER A 96 4.11 -3.49 1.44
C SER A 96 5.65 -3.61 1.32
N ASP A 97 6.28 -2.85 0.42
CA ASP A 97 7.74 -2.76 0.32
C ASP A 97 8.34 -1.70 1.28
N TYR A 98 7.53 -0.97 2.05
CA TYR A 98 7.92 0.13 2.94
C TYR A 98 7.48 -0.16 4.38
N ALA A 99 8.00 -1.24 4.96
CA ALA A 99 7.56 -1.80 6.22
C ALA A 99 7.52 -0.78 7.38
N ASN A 100 8.42 0.20 7.43
CA ASN A 100 8.37 1.26 8.47
C ASN A 100 7.14 2.17 8.30
N ILE A 101 6.91 2.69 7.09
CA ILE A 101 5.72 3.51 6.78
C ILE A 101 4.45 2.69 7.04
N GLN A 102 4.43 1.43 6.59
CA GLN A 102 3.31 0.53 6.77
C GLN A 102 2.99 0.32 8.27
N ASP A 103 3.99 0.01 9.09
CA ASP A 103 3.83 -0.20 10.53
C ASP A 103 3.30 1.05 11.24
N THR A 104 3.83 2.22 10.89
CA THR A 104 3.36 3.50 11.43
C THR A 104 1.90 3.76 11.08
N LEU A 105 1.51 3.46 9.84
CA LEU A 105 0.14 3.65 9.38
C LEU A 105 -0.83 2.66 10.04
N VAL A 106 -0.46 1.37 10.16
CA VAL A 106 -1.26 0.35 10.86
C VAL A 106 -1.51 0.75 12.33
N LYS A 107 -0.50 1.28 13.02
CA LYS A 107 -0.67 1.79 14.38
C LYS A 107 -1.66 2.95 14.47
N ALA A 108 -1.66 3.85 13.48
CA ALA A 108 -2.63 4.94 13.41
C ALA A 108 -4.07 4.44 13.19
N TYR A 109 -4.25 3.46 12.29
CA TYR A 109 -5.55 2.79 12.09
C TYR A 109 -6.02 2.09 13.36
N THR A 110 -5.12 1.36 14.03
CA THR A 110 -5.41 0.67 15.29
C THR A 110 -5.87 1.66 16.37
N ALA A 111 -5.14 2.75 16.59
CA ALA A 111 -5.50 3.77 17.58
C ALA A 111 -6.82 4.48 17.24
N ALA A 112 -7.09 4.74 15.96
CA ALA A 112 -8.37 5.31 15.52
C ALA A 112 -9.54 4.33 15.74
N LYS A 113 -9.31 3.03 15.50
CA LYS A 113 -10.28 1.96 15.74
C LYS A 113 -10.64 1.83 17.22
N GLU A 114 -9.66 1.92 18.12
CA GLU A 114 -9.90 1.92 19.58
C GLU A 114 -10.88 3.02 20.01
N ILE A 115 -10.74 4.24 19.45
CA ILE A 115 -11.67 5.34 19.73
C ILE A 115 -13.05 5.11 19.09
N SER A 116 -13.10 4.54 17.89
CA SER A 116 -14.36 4.21 17.22
C SER A 116 -15.19 3.20 18.01
N ASP A 117 -14.52 2.14 18.51
CA ASP A 117 -15.13 1.04 19.27
C ASP A 117 -15.49 1.44 20.71
N LYS A 118 -14.94 2.55 21.23
CA LYS A 118 -15.24 3.08 22.57
C LYS A 118 -16.71 3.54 22.66
N SER A 119 -17.47 2.93 23.56
CA SER A 119 -18.90 3.17 23.73
C SER A 119 -19.24 4.57 24.25
N ASP A 120 -18.37 5.15 25.07
CA ASP A 120 -18.50 6.46 25.72
C ASP A 120 -17.58 7.53 25.09
N ALA A 121 -17.12 7.31 23.85
CA ALA A 121 -16.30 8.28 23.14
C ALA A 121 -17.03 9.62 22.98
N THR A 122 -16.35 10.70 23.34
CA THR A 122 -16.82 12.06 23.16
C THR A 122 -16.64 12.52 21.71
N LEU A 123 -17.41 13.55 21.30
CA LEU A 123 -17.29 14.14 19.96
C LEU A 123 -15.86 14.63 19.68
N GLN A 124 -15.19 15.21 20.68
CA GLN A 124 -13.81 15.69 20.57
C GLN A 124 -12.82 14.53 20.38
N GLU A 125 -12.97 13.41 21.11
CA GLU A 125 -12.11 12.23 20.93
C GLU A 125 -12.25 11.66 19.51
N VAL A 126 -13.48 11.52 19.02
CA VAL A 126 -13.75 10.98 17.67
C VAL A 126 -13.17 11.88 16.58
N ASN A 127 -13.40 13.20 16.67
CA ASN A 127 -12.83 14.16 15.71
C ASN A 127 -11.30 14.17 15.74
N ASN A 128 -10.70 14.13 16.94
CA ASN A 128 -9.25 14.05 17.08
C ASN A 128 -8.69 12.75 16.49
N ALA A 129 -9.36 11.61 16.69
CA ALA A 129 -8.97 10.33 16.11
C ALA A 129 -9.02 10.37 14.57
N LYS A 130 -10.10 10.93 14.02
CA LYS A 130 -10.25 11.14 12.57
C LYS A 130 -9.12 12.00 12.00
N THR A 131 -8.89 13.19 12.55
CA THR A 131 -7.84 14.10 12.07
C THR A 131 -6.44 13.49 12.19
N LYS A 132 -6.17 12.74 13.28
CA LYS A 132 -4.90 12.01 13.43
C LYS A 132 -4.72 10.93 12.37
N LEU A 133 -5.78 10.17 12.06
CA LEU A 133 -5.73 9.14 11.02
C LEU A 133 -5.54 9.76 9.62
N GLU A 134 -6.27 10.83 9.29
CA GLU A 134 -6.09 11.58 8.04
C GLU A 134 -4.64 12.08 7.90
N THR A 135 -4.10 12.66 8.98
CA THR A 135 -2.71 13.13 9.02
C THR A 135 -1.71 11.98 8.83
N ALA A 136 -1.95 10.83 9.45
CA ALA A 136 -1.08 9.65 9.29
C ALA A 136 -1.10 9.12 7.85
N ILE A 137 -2.26 9.10 7.19
CA ILE A 137 -2.41 8.71 5.77
C ILE A 137 -1.61 9.67 4.88
N THR A 138 -1.76 10.98 5.07
CA THR A 138 -0.98 11.99 4.32
C THR A 138 0.52 11.86 4.57
N ASN A 139 0.93 11.67 5.83
CA ASN A 139 2.33 11.51 6.19
C ASN A 139 2.94 10.24 5.60
N ALA A 140 2.19 9.13 5.52
CA ALA A 140 2.65 7.91 4.86
C ALA A 140 2.95 8.16 3.38
N ALA A 141 2.06 8.86 2.67
CA ALA A 141 2.25 9.21 1.27
C ALA A 141 3.50 10.11 1.07
N ASN A 142 3.62 11.16 1.88
CA ASN A 142 4.76 12.08 1.83
C ASN A 142 6.09 11.39 2.18
N SER A 143 6.08 10.48 3.16
CA SER A 143 7.27 9.73 3.57
C SER A 143 7.73 8.80 2.45
N LYS A 144 6.79 8.15 1.74
CA LYS A 144 7.11 7.34 0.58
C LYS A 144 7.73 8.20 -0.52
N THR A 145 7.09 9.31 -0.90
CA THR A 145 7.63 10.24 -1.90
C THR A 145 9.05 10.69 -1.54
N SER A 146 9.28 11.09 -0.29
CA SER A 146 10.61 11.53 0.15
C SER A 146 11.65 10.41 0.17
N PHE A 147 11.26 9.19 0.53
CA PHE A 147 12.14 8.03 0.42
C PHE A 147 12.51 7.76 -1.03
N ASP A 148 11.52 7.82 -1.93
CA ASP A 148 11.71 7.51 -3.34
C ASP A 148 12.64 8.51 -4.03
N GLU A 149 12.45 9.80 -3.77
CA GLU A 149 13.31 10.87 -4.26
C GLU A 149 14.77 10.74 -3.80
N LYS A 150 14.99 10.23 -2.58
CA LYS A 150 16.33 10.05 -2.02
C LYS A 150 17.02 8.76 -2.49
N ASN A 151 16.25 7.76 -2.94
CA ASN A 151 16.75 6.42 -3.22
C ASN A 151 16.38 5.89 -4.62
N PRO A 152 16.50 6.69 -5.71
CA PRO A 152 16.02 6.28 -7.02
C PRO A 152 16.76 5.03 -7.56
N GLU A 153 18.08 4.95 -7.38
CA GLU A 153 18.87 3.81 -7.85
C GLU A 153 18.59 2.53 -7.05
N LEU A 154 18.35 2.64 -5.74
CA LEU A 154 17.96 1.50 -4.91
C LEU A 154 16.60 0.95 -5.37
N ILE A 155 15.62 1.83 -5.59
CA ILE A 155 14.29 1.45 -6.07
C ILE A 155 14.38 0.71 -7.40
N LYS A 156 15.14 1.27 -8.34
CA LYS A 156 15.38 0.65 -9.64
C LYS A 156 16.02 -0.74 -9.50
N ALA A 157 17.09 -0.86 -8.71
CA ALA A 157 17.78 -2.13 -8.49
C ALA A 157 16.86 -3.18 -7.83
N TYR A 158 16.10 -2.78 -6.82
CA TYR A 158 15.20 -3.65 -6.06
C TYR A 158 14.05 -4.18 -6.91
N TYR A 159 13.39 -3.32 -7.70
CA TYR A 159 12.33 -3.77 -8.59
C TYR A 159 12.87 -4.63 -9.75
N ALA A 160 14.08 -4.34 -10.25
CA ALA A 160 14.76 -5.25 -11.17
C ALA A 160 15.01 -6.63 -10.52
N LEU A 161 15.38 -6.69 -9.24
CA LEU A 161 15.54 -7.95 -8.50
C LEU A 161 14.22 -8.70 -8.36
N LYS A 162 13.13 -8.00 -8.07
CA LYS A 162 11.78 -8.60 -8.04
C LYS A 162 11.37 -9.18 -9.39
N GLU A 163 11.69 -8.51 -10.50
CA GLU A 163 11.47 -9.07 -11.84
C GLU A 163 12.34 -10.31 -12.10
N THR A 164 13.62 -10.28 -11.75
CA THR A 164 14.52 -11.45 -11.85
C THR A 164 13.99 -12.66 -11.08
N LEU A 165 13.45 -12.44 -9.88
CA LEU A 165 12.87 -13.50 -9.03
C LEU A 165 11.67 -14.20 -9.68
N LYS A 166 10.89 -13.53 -10.54
CA LYS A 166 9.76 -14.17 -11.25
C LYS A 166 10.20 -15.32 -12.16
N ASN A 167 11.45 -15.30 -12.62
CA ASN A 167 12.01 -16.30 -13.51
C ASN A 167 12.62 -17.50 -12.77
N GLU A 168 12.67 -17.49 -11.44
CA GLU A 168 13.29 -18.55 -10.62
C GLU A 168 12.82 -19.94 -11.03
N LYS A 169 11.50 -20.15 -11.08
CA LYS A 169 10.95 -21.47 -11.38
C LYS A 169 11.40 -21.96 -12.76
N SER A 170 11.30 -21.10 -13.78
CA SER A 170 11.71 -21.45 -15.15
C SER A 170 13.19 -21.78 -15.22
N ASN A 171 14.03 -21.00 -14.54
CA ASN A 171 15.48 -21.16 -14.57
C ASN A 171 15.96 -22.36 -13.75
N LEU A 172 15.26 -22.73 -12.68
CA LEU A 172 15.57 -23.96 -11.94
C LEU A 172 15.07 -25.21 -12.69
N ASP A 173 13.90 -25.12 -13.33
CA ASP A 173 13.33 -26.23 -14.11
C ASP A 173 14.23 -26.64 -15.29
N SER A 174 15.00 -25.71 -15.88
CA SER A 174 15.93 -26.01 -16.99
C SER A 174 17.16 -26.81 -16.58
N VAL A 175 17.47 -26.89 -15.27
CA VAL A 175 18.66 -27.58 -14.73
C VAL A 175 18.27 -28.69 -13.73
N MET A 176 17.08 -29.26 -13.88
CA MET A 176 16.57 -30.32 -12.98
C MET A 176 17.23 -31.69 -13.17
N ALA A 177 17.89 -31.92 -14.31
CA ALA A 177 18.54 -33.18 -14.59
C ALA A 177 19.72 -33.42 -13.62
N ALA A 178 19.98 -34.69 -13.27
CA ALA A 178 20.90 -35.05 -12.20
C ALA A 178 22.35 -34.61 -12.50
N GLU A 179 22.73 -34.60 -13.78
CA GLU A 179 24.02 -34.10 -14.27
C GLU A 179 24.25 -32.61 -14.00
N PHE A 180 23.19 -31.82 -13.80
CA PHE A 180 23.26 -30.38 -13.51
C PHE A 180 23.09 -30.04 -12.03
N ALA A 181 23.14 -31.03 -11.13
CA ALA A 181 22.88 -30.83 -9.70
C ALA A 181 23.71 -29.70 -9.07
N ALA A 182 24.99 -29.56 -9.45
CA ALA A 182 25.86 -28.49 -8.95
C ALA A 182 25.38 -27.09 -9.41
N ILE A 183 24.96 -26.97 -10.67
CA ILE A 183 24.44 -25.73 -11.26
C ILE A 183 23.12 -25.36 -10.57
N LYS A 184 22.22 -26.34 -10.44
CA LYS A 184 20.94 -26.17 -9.74
C LYS A 184 21.15 -25.67 -8.31
N ASN A 185 22.04 -26.29 -7.56
CA ASN A 185 22.31 -25.90 -6.16
C ASN A 185 22.88 -24.48 -6.05
N ASN A 186 23.81 -24.12 -6.94
CA ASN A 186 24.34 -22.76 -7.00
C ASN A 186 23.23 -21.74 -7.32
N LEU A 187 22.43 -22.01 -8.35
CA LEU A 187 21.36 -21.11 -8.79
C LEU A 187 20.28 -20.95 -7.72
N ASP A 188 19.87 -22.04 -7.08
CA ASP A 188 18.94 -22.03 -5.94
C ASP A 188 19.48 -21.14 -4.80
N SER A 189 20.75 -21.30 -4.42
CA SER A 189 21.39 -20.45 -3.39
C SER A 189 21.39 -18.96 -3.76
N LEU A 190 21.60 -18.62 -5.03
CA LEU A 190 21.53 -17.24 -5.51
C LEU A 190 20.11 -16.67 -5.40
N TYR A 191 19.10 -17.46 -5.78
CA TYR A 191 17.70 -17.08 -5.63
C TYR A 191 17.29 -16.91 -4.17
N GLN A 192 17.73 -17.78 -3.26
CA GLN A 192 17.48 -17.63 -1.82
C GLN A 192 18.10 -16.34 -1.25
N THR A 193 19.30 -16.00 -1.69
CA THR A 193 19.96 -14.73 -1.31
C THR A 193 19.12 -13.53 -1.78
N ALA A 194 18.67 -13.55 -3.04
CA ALA A 194 17.83 -12.50 -3.60
C ALA A 194 16.46 -12.38 -2.90
N LYS A 195 15.82 -13.51 -2.55
CA LYS A 195 14.58 -13.53 -1.77
C LYS A 195 14.74 -12.88 -0.41
N THR A 196 15.81 -13.23 0.30
CA THR A 196 16.11 -12.64 1.62
C THR A 196 16.20 -11.10 1.55
N LEU A 197 16.80 -10.56 0.48
CA LEU A 197 16.87 -9.11 0.26
C LEU A 197 15.49 -8.49 0.02
N VAL A 198 14.63 -9.13 -0.78
CA VAL A 198 13.28 -8.64 -1.08
C VAL A 198 12.33 -8.79 0.12
N GLU A 199 12.44 -9.87 0.89
CA GLU A 199 11.69 -10.07 2.14
C GLU A 199 12.07 -9.03 3.21
N GLY A 200 13.31 -8.52 3.16
CA GLY A 200 13.76 -7.40 3.99
C GLY A 200 13.06 -6.07 3.70
N THR A 201 12.37 -5.95 2.55
CA THR A 201 11.70 -4.75 2.04
C THR A 201 12.66 -3.60 1.64
N LEU A 202 12.17 -2.64 0.85
CA LEU A 202 12.92 -1.42 0.48
C LEU A 202 13.23 -0.55 1.70
N GLN A 203 12.25 -0.44 2.59
CA GLN A 203 12.38 0.31 3.83
C GLN A 203 11.95 -0.56 5.02
N PRO A 204 12.91 -1.28 5.63
CA PRO A 204 12.64 -2.16 6.76
C PRO A 204 12.02 -1.40 7.95
N LYS A 205 11.21 -2.09 8.75
CA LYS A 205 10.65 -1.56 10.00
C LYS A 205 11.72 -1.13 11.00
N MET A 206 12.84 -1.86 11.05
CA MET A 206 14.02 -1.55 11.86
C MET A 206 15.28 -1.86 11.06
N GLY A 207 16.34 -1.08 11.29
CA GLY A 207 17.60 -1.20 10.57
C GLY A 207 17.65 -0.36 9.30
N ASN A 208 18.69 -0.58 8.52
CA ASN A 208 18.95 0.18 7.30
C ASN A 208 18.29 -0.49 6.10
N SER A 209 17.87 0.33 5.14
CA SER A 209 17.51 -0.13 3.80
C SER A 209 18.65 -0.96 3.18
N PRO A 210 18.33 -1.94 2.30
CA PRO A 210 19.35 -2.68 1.59
C PRO A 210 20.24 -1.73 0.78
N GLN A 211 21.54 -2.03 0.72
CA GLN A 211 22.47 -1.25 -0.09
C GLN A 211 22.28 -1.55 -1.57
N VAL A 212 22.33 -0.51 -2.41
CA VAL A 212 22.14 -0.63 -3.86
C VAL A 212 23.14 -1.59 -4.50
N GLU A 213 24.39 -1.59 -4.02
CA GLU A 213 25.46 -2.47 -4.49
C GLU A 213 25.14 -3.94 -4.22
N VAL A 214 24.59 -4.24 -3.04
CA VAL A 214 24.23 -5.61 -2.63
C VAL A 214 23.07 -6.13 -3.49
N VAL A 215 22.07 -5.29 -3.73
CA VAL A 215 20.91 -5.64 -4.59
C VAL A 215 21.35 -5.84 -6.04
N ASN A 216 22.19 -4.96 -6.57
CA ASN A 216 22.76 -5.10 -7.91
C ASN A 216 23.62 -6.35 -8.04
N GLN A 217 24.46 -6.66 -7.05
CA GLN A 217 25.30 -7.85 -7.06
C GLN A 217 24.46 -9.13 -7.08
N ALA A 218 23.37 -9.19 -6.30
CA ALA A 218 22.44 -10.31 -6.32
C ALA A 218 21.82 -10.50 -7.72
N ASN A 219 21.37 -9.40 -8.35
CA ASN A 219 20.87 -9.42 -9.72
C ASN A 219 21.92 -9.93 -10.71
N THR A 220 23.11 -9.32 -10.72
CA THR A 220 24.20 -9.68 -11.62
C THR A 220 24.63 -11.14 -11.46
N ASN A 221 24.68 -11.65 -10.23
CA ASN A 221 25.03 -13.05 -9.99
C ASN A 221 24.01 -14.01 -10.61
N ILE A 222 22.71 -13.73 -10.47
CA ILE A 222 21.65 -14.55 -11.08
C ILE A 222 21.73 -14.42 -12.61
N SER A 223 21.79 -13.22 -13.16
CA SER A 223 21.86 -13.01 -14.62
C SER A 223 23.07 -13.69 -15.24
N ASN A 224 24.24 -13.62 -14.59
CA ASN A 224 25.46 -14.28 -15.06
C ASN A 224 25.39 -15.81 -14.95
N ALA A 225 24.70 -16.35 -13.94
CA ALA A 225 24.52 -17.79 -13.81
C ALA A 225 23.54 -18.31 -14.89
N VAL A 226 22.45 -17.58 -15.14
CA VAL A 226 21.44 -17.92 -16.13
C VAL A 226 21.97 -17.80 -17.55
N SER A 227 22.73 -16.76 -17.88
CA SER A 227 23.29 -16.59 -19.24
C SER A 227 24.25 -17.72 -19.63
N LYS A 228 24.92 -18.34 -18.65
CA LYS A 228 25.76 -19.51 -18.89
C LYS A 228 24.95 -20.76 -19.25
N LEU A 229 23.68 -20.85 -18.82
CA LEU A 229 22.80 -21.96 -19.19
C LEU A 229 22.48 -21.95 -20.69
N GLU A 230 22.41 -20.76 -21.31
CA GLU A 230 22.17 -20.62 -22.75
C GLU A 230 23.37 -21.03 -23.61
N THR A 231 24.55 -21.17 -23.00
CA THR A 231 25.80 -21.51 -23.69
C THR A 231 26.19 -22.98 -23.59
N TRP A 232 25.38 -23.81 -22.91
CA TRP A 232 25.65 -25.22 -22.63
C TRP A 232 24.72 -26.16 -23.40
#